data_AF-A0A7K0VGC5-F1
#
_entry.id   AF-A0A7K0VGC5-F1
#
_cell.length_a   1.000
_cell.length_b   1.000
_cell.length_c   1.000
_cell.angle_alpha   90.00
_cell.angle_beta   90.00
_cell.angle_gamma   90.00
#
_symmetry.space_group_name_H-M   'P 1'
#
loop_
_entity.id
_entity.type
_entity.pdbx_description
1 polymer ?
#
loop_
_entity_poly.entity_id
_entity_poly.type
_entity_poly.pdbx_seq_one_letter_code
_entity_poly.pdbx_strand_id
1 'polypeptide(L)'
;TIKRRWPIYAGNAADLAERFGRHRSNLVDVTDLSVDDFTVVFTPLASHGLAHYAEWLATDTLFKPVWNQPSLAGFGSRFQGNSRTTQQRCPWSVLHPGRRCSTGTPKRSRTELLTIVDGHLAATAPAEGVEPFPPQHAIDARIPSG
;
A
#
# COMPACT_ATOMS: atom_id res chain seq x y z
N THR A 1 -18.26 14.87 -3.71
CA THR A 1 -18.22 13.66 -2.85
C THR A 1 -17.00 13.75 -1.97
N ILE A 2 -17.18 13.77 -0.64
CA ILE A 2 -16.04 13.83 0.29
C ILE A 2 -15.34 12.47 0.20
N LYS A 3 -14.09 12.46 -0.30
CA LYS A 3 -13.28 11.24 -0.35
C LYS A 3 -12.87 10.91 1.08
N ARG A 4 -13.15 9.69 1.55
CA ARG A 4 -12.57 9.18 2.79
C ARG A 4 -11.06 9.14 2.59
N ARG A 5 -10.31 9.99 3.29
CA ARG A 5 -8.85 9.94 3.31
C ARG A 5 -8.50 8.96 4.40
N TRP A 6 -8.26 7.69 4.09
CA TRP A 6 -7.79 6.70 5.07
C TRP A 6 -6.53 6.03 4.54
N PRO A 7 -5.49 5.78 5.37
CA PRO A 7 -4.28 5.14 4.89
C PRO A 7 -4.60 3.74 4.34
N ILE A 8 -4.20 3.51 3.09
CA ILE A 8 -4.33 2.20 2.43
C ILE A 8 -3.04 1.37 2.53
N TYR A 9 -1.91 2.03 2.81
CA TYR A 9 -0.60 1.41 3.02
C TYR A 9 0.25 2.27 3.97
N ALA A 10 1.07 1.63 4.80
CA ALA A 10 2.10 2.25 5.61
C ALA A 10 3.39 1.41 5.58
N GLY A 11 4.54 2.07 5.74
CA GLY A 11 5.83 1.39 5.84
C GLY A 11 6.97 2.36 6.13
N ASN A 12 8.13 1.84 6.51
CA ASN A 12 9.35 2.62 6.66
C ASN A 12 10.33 2.47 5.47
N ALA A 13 11.27 3.42 5.37
CA ALA A 13 12.37 3.38 4.42
C ALA A 13 13.57 4.17 4.93
N ALA A 14 14.78 3.66 4.64
CA ALA A 14 16.03 4.39 4.82
C ALA A 14 16.27 5.43 3.70
N ASP A 15 15.80 5.15 2.49
CA ASP A 15 15.81 6.04 1.33
C ASP A 15 14.37 6.25 0.83
N LEU A 16 13.86 7.47 0.98
CA LEU A 16 12.50 7.82 0.55
C LEU A 16 12.36 7.91 -0.97
N ALA A 17 13.40 8.38 -1.68
CA ALA A 17 13.34 8.52 -3.14
C ALA A 17 13.27 7.14 -3.79
N GLU A 18 14.11 6.20 -3.34
CA GLU A 18 14.05 4.80 -3.78
C GLU A 18 12.68 4.19 -3.47
N ARG A 19 12.15 4.44 -2.26
CA ARG A 19 10.86 3.90 -1.83
C ARG A 19 9.70 4.43 -2.69
N PHE A 20 9.68 5.74 -2.96
CA PHE A 20 8.65 6.37 -3.78
C PHE A 20 8.72 5.89 -5.22
N GLY A 21 9.92 5.84 -5.82
CA GLY A 21 10.10 5.32 -7.17
C GLY A 21 9.60 3.88 -7.31
N ARG A 22 9.90 3.03 -6.33
CA ARG A 22 9.40 1.64 -6.30
C ARG A 22 7.87 1.56 -6.22
N HIS A 23 7.25 2.30 -5.30
CA HIS A 23 5.79 2.30 -5.17
C HIS A 23 5.12 2.88 -6.42
N ARG A 24 5.68 3.93 -7.02
CA ARG A 24 5.22 4.49 -8.30
C ARG A 24 5.25 3.45 -9.41
N SER A 25 6.36 2.74 -9.58
CA SER A 25 6.50 1.70 -10.61
C SER A 25 5.44 0.60 -10.46
N ASN A 26 5.13 0.18 -9.22
CA ASN A 26 4.07 -0.80 -8.99
C ASN A 26 2.67 -0.31 -9.41
N LEU A 27 2.42 1.01 -9.32
CA LEU A 27 1.15 1.61 -9.73
C LEU A 27 1.07 1.88 -11.23
N VAL A 28 2.19 2.26 -11.88
CA VAL A 28 2.26 2.47 -13.34
C VAL A 28 2.05 1.18 -14.11
N ASP A 29 2.49 0.06 -13.54
CA ASP A 29 2.40 -1.25 -14.17
C ASP A 29 0.98 -1.86 -14.16
N VAL A 30 0.04 -1.33 -13.37
CA VAL A 30 -1.31 -1.89 -13.24
C VAL A 30 -2.33 -1.12 -14.08
N THR A 31 -3.43 -1.80 -14.44
CA THR A 31 -4.42 -1.25 -15.38
C THR A 31 -5.62 -0.58 -14.72
N ASP A 32 -5.81 -0.78 -13.41
CA ASP A 32 -7.03 -0.42 -12.68
C ASP A 32 -6.83 0.68 -11.63
N LEU A 33 -5.61 1.23 -11.50
CA LEU A 33 -5.27 2.30 -10.58
C LEU A 33 -4.49 3.40 -11.32
N SER A 34 -4.75 4.67 -10.99
CA SER A 34 -3.94 5.80 -11.44
C SER A 34 -3.05 6.30 -10.31
N VAL A 35 -1.77 6.57 -10.60
CA VAL A 35 -0.84 7.19 -9.65
C VAL A 35 -1.37 8.51 -9.09
N ASP A 36 -2.14 9.26 -9.90
CA ASP A 36 -2.69 10.57 -9.54
C ASP A 36 -3.80 10.50 -8.47
N ASP A 37 -4.34 9.31 -8.19
CA ASP A 37 -5.33 9.11 -7.12
C ASP A 37 -4.68 8.94 -5.74
N PHE A 38 -3.35 8.91 -5.65
CA PHE A 38 -2.62 8.67 -4.41
C PHE A 38 -1.86 9.90 -3.93
N THR A 39 -1.79 10.04 -2.61
CA THR A 39 -0.96 11.02 -1.90
C THR A 39 -0.11 10.27 -0.89
N VAL A 40 1.08 10.78 -0.62
CA VAL A 40 1.98 10.20 0.37
C VAL A 40 2.22 11.22 1.49
N VAL A 41 2.06 10.75 2.72
CA VAL A 41 2.46 11.45 3.94
C VAL A 41 3.63 10.70 4.54
N PHE A 42 4.69 11.40 4.92
CA PHE A 42 5.86 10.82 5.56
C PHE A 42 6.35 11.70 6.71
N THR A 43 6.98 11.07 7.70
CA THR A 43 7.63 11.76 8.81
C THR A 43 9.07 11.25 8.95
N PRO A 44 10.08 12.13 8.91
CA PRO A 44 11.45 11.74 9.23
C PRO A 44 11.54 11.35 10.71
N LEU A 45 12.30 10.30 11.02
CA LEU A 45 12.52 9.81 12.38
C LEU A 45 14.01 9.69 12.66
N ALA A 46 14.40 9.98 13.90
CA ALA A 46 15.80 10.11 14.29
C ALA A 46 16.60 8.79 14.27
N SER A 47 15.91 7.65 14.21
CA SER A 47 16.58 6.34 14.19
C SER A 47 15.74 5.28 13.48
N HIS A 48 16.43 4.22 13.03
CA HIS A 48 15.80 3.04 12.48
C HIS A 48 14.87 2.36 13.49
N GLY A 49 15.25 2.30 14.77
CA GLY A 49 14.40 1.72 15.82
C GLY A 49 13.06 2.46 15.98
N LEU A 50 13.09 3.79 15.97
CA LEU A 50 11.87 4.60 16.00
C LEU A 50 11.02 4.42 14.74
N ALA A 51 11.66 4.29 13.57
CA ALA A 51 10.96 4.07 12.31
C ALA A 51 10.20 2.73 12.28
N HIS A 52 10.81 1.65 12.78
CA HIS A 52 10.14 0.36 12.90
C HIS A 52 8.97 0.40 13.88
N TYR A 53 9.14 1.05 15.03
CA TYR A 53 8.07 1.21 16.02
C TYR A 53 6.91 2.04 15.47
N ALA A 54 7.20 3.13 14.76
CA ALA A 54 6.18 3.96 14.13
C ALA A 54 5.42 3.22 13.01
N GLU A 55 6.11 2.41 12.20
CA GLU A 55 5.45 1.53 11.22
C GLU A 55 4.51 0.56 11.92
N TRP A 56 4.98 -0.16 12.95
CA TRP A 56 4.15 -1.09 13.71
C TRP A 56 2.90 -0.43 14.31
N LEU A 57 3.06 0.76 14.93
CA LEU A 57 1.92 1.53 15.42
C LEU A 57 0.91 1.85 14.32
N ALA A 58 1.39 2.32 13.17
CA ALA A 58 0.54 2.65 12.02
C ALA A 58 -0.19 1.42 11.46
N THR A 59 0.50 0.27 11.35
CA THR A 59 -0.02 -0.94 10.71
C THR A 59 -0.90 -1.78 11.62
N ASP A 60 -0.57 -1.91 12.91
CA ASP A 60 -1.25 -2.86 13.79
C ASP A 60 -2.22 -2.19 14.78
N THR A 61 -1.98 -0.92 15.12
CA THR A 61 -2.74 -0.24 16.17
C THR A 61 -3.66 0.85 15.62
N LEU A 62 -3.13 1.77 14.81
CA LEU A 62 -3.83 3.01 14.44
C LEU A 62 -4.75 2.85 13.24
N PHE A 63 -4.20 2.42 12.10
CA PHE A 63 -4.90 2.54 10.82
C PHE A 63 -5.30 1.21 10.21
N LYS A 64 -4.52 0.16 10.48
CA LYS A 64 -4.69 -1.18 9.88
C LYS A 64 -4.90 -1.10 8.36
N PRO A 65 -3.95 -0.54 7.60
CA PRO A 65 -4.15 -0.25 6.19
C PRO A 65 -4.43 -1.53 5.39
N VAL A 66 -5.34 -1.44 4.43
CA VAL A 66 -5.83 -2.60 3.67
C VAL A 66 -4.72 -3.36 2.94
N TRP A 67 -3.69 -2.68 2.41
CA TRP A 67 -2.57 -3.32 1.71
C TRP A 67 -1.44 -3.82 2.63
N ASN A 68 -1.50 -3.53 3.93
CA ASN A 68 -0.64 -4.16 4.94
C ASN A 68 -1.26 -5.46 5.49
N GLN A 69 -2.55 -5.70 5.22
CA GLN A 69 -3.24 -6.89 5.71
C GLN A 69 -2.67 -8.17 5.04
N PRO A 70 -2.33 -9.23 5.80
CA PRO A 70 -1.63 -10.40 5.25
C PRO A 70 -2.36 -11.13 4.11
N SER A 71 -3.69 -11.11 4.07
CA SER A 71 -4.47 -11.72 2.98
C SER A 71 -4.55 -10.85 1.72
N LEU A 72 -4.11 -9.60 1.79
CA LEU A 72 -4.12 -8.60 0.72
C LEU A 72 -2.70 -8.06 0.41
N ALA A 73 -1.66 -8.69 1.00
CA ALA A 73 -0.28 -8.24 0.89
C ALA A 73 0.29 -8.33 -0.53
N GLY A 74 1.36 -7.57 -0.77
CA GLY A 74 2.15 -7.65 -2.01
C GLY A 74 2.55 -6.30 -2.60
N PHE A 75 1.89 -5.21 -2.21
CA PHE A 75 2.19 -3.87 -2.72
C PHE A 75 3.64 -3.42 -2.45
N GLY A 76 4.15 -3.67 -1.24
CA GLY A 76 5.52 -3.30 -0.86
C GLY A 76 6.61 -4.23 -1.40
N SER A 77 6.24 -5.35 -2.02
CA SER A 77 7.19 -6.39 -2.42
C SER A 77 7.96 -6.01 -3.68
N ARG A 78 9.28 -6.16 -3.64
CA ARG A 78 10.15 -6.02 -4.82
C ARG A 78 9.90 -7.15 -5.81
N PHE A 79 10.01 -6.87 -7.10
CA PHE A 79 10.09 -7.91 -8.13
C PHE A 79 11.31 -8.79 -7.86
N GLN A 80 11.12 -10.12 -7.81
CA GLN A 80 12.19 -11.05 -7.42
C GLN A 80 12.97 -11.65 -8.61
N GLY A 81 12.90 -11.06 -9.81
CA GLY A 81 13.66 -11.50 -10.98
C GLY A 81 13.18 -12.83 -11.60
N ASN A 82 13.79 -13.19 -12.73
CA ASN A 82 13.35 -14.31 -13.60
C ASN A 82 13.43 -15.71 -12.98
N SER A 83 14.12 -15.91 -11.84
CA SER A 83 14.23 -17.23 -11.21
C SER A 83 13.08 -17.58 -10.26
N ARG A 84 12.16 -16.63 -9.99
CA ARG A 84 11.01 -16.82 -9.07
C ARG A 84 9.66 -16.48 -9.69
N THR A 85 9.58 -16.35 -11.01
CA THR A 85 8.35 -16.13 -11.79
C THR A 85 7.28 -17.21 -11.59
N THR A 86 7.66 -18.40 -11.12
CA THR A 86 6.76 -19.52 -10.79
C THR A 86 6.19 -19.48 -9.36
N GLN A 87 6.61 -18.54 -8.51
CA GLN A 87 6.03 -18.41 -7.17
C GLN A 87 4.57 -17.92 -7.24
N GLN A 88 3.75 -18.35 -6.28
CA GLN A 88 2.34 -18.01 -6.18
C GLN A 88 2.10 -16.51 -6.39
N ARG A 89 1.08 -16.18 -7.18
CA ARG A 89 0.73 -14.78 -7.42
C ARG A 89 0.25 -14.13 -6.13
N CYS A 90 0.89 -13.02 -5.74
CA CYS A 90 0.55 -12.34 -4.50
C CYS A 90 -0.86 -11.73 -4.59
N PRO A 91 -1.60 -11.66 -3.48
CA PRO A 91 -2.97 -11.14 -3.47
C PRO A 91 -3.12 -9.76 -4.12
N TRP A 92 -2.20 -8.83 -3.85
CA TRP A 92 -2.26 -7.49 -4.45
C TRP A 92 -2.22 -7.53 -5.98
N SER A 93 -1.41 -8.39 -6.58
CA SER A 93 -1.34 -8.56 -8.05
C SER A 93 -2.53 -9.34 -8.64
N VAL A 94 -3.33 -10.02 -7.82
CA VAL A 94 -4.62 -10.59 -8.26
C VAL A 94 -5.71 -9.51 -8.28
N LEU A 95 -5.68 -8.61 -7.29
CA LEU A 95 -6.59 -7.47 -7.23
C LEU A 95 -6.32 -6.47 -8.38
N HIS A 96 -5.04 -6.19 -8.60
CA HIS A 96 -4.54 -5.16 -9.52
C HIS A 96 -3.68 -5.80 -10.63
N PRO A 97 -4.30 -6.19 -11.76
CA PRO A 97 -3.59 -6.83 -12.87
C PRO A 97 -2.71 -5.84 -13.66
N GLY A 98 -1.65 -6.35 -14.29
CA GLY A 98 -0.78 -5.60 -15.21
C GLY A 98 0.72 -5.74 -14.91
N ARG A 99 1.08 -5.97 -13.64
CA ARG A 99 2.49 -6.11 -13.24
C ARG A 99 3.14 -7.35 -13.86
N ARG A 100 4.29 -7.16 -14.52
CA ARG A 100 5.08 -8.23 -15.19
C ARG A 100 5.59 -9.31 -14.23
N CYS A 101 5.52 -9.07 -12.92
CA CYS A 101 6.25 -9.82 -11.91
C CYS A 101 5.64 -11.16 -11.48
N SER A 102 4.45 -11.53 -11.96
CA SER A 102 3.76 -12.68 -11.39
C SER A 102 2.88 -13.43 -12.38
N THR A 103 3.35 -14.60 -12.81
CA THR A 103 2.61 -15.54 -13.67
C THR A 103 2.15 -16.79 -12.94
N GLY A 104 2.43 -16.90 -11.64
CA GLY A 104 2.02 -18.04 -10.82
C GLY A 104 0.49 -18.11 -10.59
N THR A 105 0.02 -19.27 -10.17
CA THR A 105 -1.39 -19.49 -9.83
C THR A 105 -1.76 -18.72 -8.56
N PRO A 106 -2.88 -17.98 -8.55
CA PRO A 106 -3.35 -17.31 -7.34
C PRO A 106 -3.95 -18.31 -6.35
N LYS A 107 -3.74 -18.08 -5.04
CA LYS A 107 -4.33 -18.90 -3.97
C LYS A 107 -5.82 -18.60 -3.75
N ARG A 108 -6.25 -17.38 -4.06
CA ARG A 108 -7.64 -16.91 -3.95
C ARG A 108 -8.04 -16.20 -5.24
N SER A 109 -9.31 -16.31 -5.60
CA SER A 109 -9.89 -15.57 -6.71
C SER A 109 -9.95 -14.07 -6.39
N ARG A 110 -10.06 -13.24 -7.44
CA ARG A 110 -10.24 -11.79 -7.28
C ARG A 110 -11.51 -11.46 -6.49
N THR A 111 -12.59 -12.19 -6.72
CA THR A 111 -13.87 -12.01 -6.01
C THR A 111 -13.72 -12.24 -4.51
N GLU A 112 -13.06 -13.33 -4.10
CA GLU A 112 -12.79 -13.59 -2.68
C GLU A 112 -11.94 -12.49 -2.04
N LEU A 113 -10.93 -11.97 -2.76
CA LEU A 113 -10.10 -10.89 -2.26
C LEU A 113 -10.87 -9.58 -2.14
N LEU A 114 -11.81 -9.29 -3.05
CA LEU A 114 -12.70 -8.12 -2.95
C LEU A 114 -13.62 -8.23 -1.72
N THR A 115 -14.18 -9.40 -1.43
CA THR A 115 -14.95 -9.61 -0.18
C THR A 115 -14.09 -9.34 1.06
N ILE A 116 -12.81 -9.74 1.05
CA ILE A 116 -11.89 -9.45 2.16
C ILE A 116 -11.61 -7.94 2.25
N VAL A 117 -11.41 -7.24 1.12
CA VAL A 117 -11.25 -5.78 1.08
C VAL A 117 -12.46 -5.10 1.71
N ASP A 118 -13.67 -5.44 1.27
CA ASP A 118 -14.90 -4.81 1.75
C ASP A 118 -15.10 -5.03 3.25
N GLY A 119 -14.92 -6.27 3.72
CA GLY A 119 -15.03 -6.60 5.15
C GLY A 119 -13.98 -5.88 6.00
N HIS A 120 -12.75 -5.78 5.50
CA HIS A 120 -11.66 -5.08 6.19
C HIS A 120 -11.90 -3.57 6.26
N LEU A 121 -12.30 -2.95 5.15
CA LEU A 121 -12.63 -1.53 5.11
C LEU A 121 -13.85 -1.21 5.98
N ALA A 122 -14.88 -2.05 5.99
CA ALA A 122 -16.02 -1.88 6.89
C ALA A 122 -15.63 -1.92 8.37
N ALA A 123 -14.61 -2.71 8.73
CA ALA A 123 -14.13 -2.86 10.11
C ALA A 123 -13.10 -1.81 10.54
N THR A 124 -12.41 -1.15 9.60
CA THR A 124 -11.23 -0.30 9.91
C THR A 124 -11.31 1.11 9.36
N ALA A 125 -12.06 1.34 8.27
CA ALA A 125 -12.21 2.68 7.74
C ALA A 125 -13.07 3.51 8.71
N PRO A 126 -12.69 4.76 8.97
CA PRO A 126 -13.44 5.59 9.88
C PRO A 126 -14.77 6.02 9.24
N ALA A 127 -15.62 6.61 10.07
CA ALA A 127 -16.77 7.36 9.59
C ALA A 127 -16.34 8.47 8.62
N GLU A 128 -17.25 8.91 7.76
CA GLU A 128 -16.99 10.01 6.82
C GLU A 128 -16.60 11.29 7.55
N GLY A 129 -15.65 12.04 6.98
CA GLY A 129 -15.16 13.29 7.55
C GLY A 129 -14.07 13.16 8.61
N VAL A 130 -13.66 11.93 8.97
CA VAL A 130 -12.50 11.73 9.85
C VAL A 130 -11.22 11.82 9.02
N GLU A 131 -10.40 12.83 9.30
CA GLU A 131 -9.06 12.97 8.74
C GLU A 131 -8.05 12.21 9.60
N PRO A 132 -7.27 11.26 9.03
CA PRO A 132 -6.33 10.41 9.76
C PRO A 132 -5.09 11.18 10.20
N PHE A 133 -4.80 12.31 9.54
CA PHE A 133 -3.67 13.15 9.83
C PHE A 133 -4.15 14.60 10.03
N PRO A 134 -3.82 15.26 11.14
CA PRO A 134 -4.08 16.68 11.29
C PRO A 134 -3.33 17.46 10.20
N PRO A 135 -3.94 18.49 9.58
CA PRO A 135 -3.39 19.18 8.40
C PRO A 135 -1.95 19.69 8.57
N GLN A 136 -1.57 20.06 9.80
CA GLN A 136 -0.27 20.64 10.13
C GLN A 136 0.93 19.67 10.03
N HIS A 137 0.71 18.36 9.89
CA HIS A 137 1.78 17.35 9.82
C HIS A 137 1.82 16.58 8.49
N ALA A 138 0.86 16.82 7.59
CA ALA A 138 0.87 16.22 6.27
C ALA A 138 1.75 17.07 5.34
N ILE A 139 2.98 16.62 5.08
CA ILE A 139 3.68 17.06 3.87
C ILE A 139 3.01 16.30 2.72
N ASP A 140 1.98 16.90 2.14
CA ASP A 140 1.30 16.38 0.94
C ASP A 140 2.27 16.48 -0.24
N ALA A 141 3.08 15.44 -0.41
CA ALA A 141 3.90 15.26 -1.60
C ALA A 141 3.08 14.46 -2.62
N ARG A 142 2.85 15.03 -3.80
CA ARG A 142 2.55 14.20 -4.97
C ARG A 142 3.77 13.31 -5.21
N ILE A 143 3.53 12.05 -5.57
CA ILE A 143 4.60 11.12 -5.94
C ILE A 143 5.41 11.79 -7.07
N PRO A 144 6.71 12.11 -6.88
CA PRO A 144 7.50 12.83 -7.87
C PRO A 144 7.52 12.09 -9.20
N SER A 145 7.51 12.82 -10.31
CA SER A 145 7.58 12.30 -11.68
C SER A 145 9.01 11.98 -12.14
N GLY A 146 9.88 11.57 -11.21
CA GLY A 146 11.27 11.22 -11.51
C GLY A 146 11.39 10.09 -12.53
#